data_AF-A0A3M1RL87-F1
#
_entry.id   AF-A0A3M1RL87-F1
#
_cell.length_a   1.000
_cell.length_b   1.000
_cell.length_c   1.000
_cell.angle_alpha   90.00
_cell.angle_beta   90.00
_cell.angle_gamma   90.00
#
_symmetry.space_group_name_H-M   'P 1'
#
loop_
_entity.id
_entity.type
_entity.pdbx_description
1 polymer ?
#
loop_
_entity_poly.entity_id
_entity_poly.type
_entity_poly.pdbx_seq_one_letter_code
_entity_poly.pdbx_strand_id
1 'polypeptide(L)'
;MNKRKFLILFFTMSIFIFSFSFSNATILQDHFGITLSVSGQDFDNSWVPTPASADYSVANWDTGGIHPSPPGWDNAEVFDVEAMYLDDTATDVYFAIVTSMREDGFPGDMWGYPSTRIFGPGDIRLKIGNGPLREYGIEIIDDANQGEIWKDATWTFDQGGAGYPMGYPDSGHYMKTNMHVGTGTKTGDVSNFAYYDAGVVERGYATYVIEGIIPKAAIGNPGKNTSIIMEWSPDCNNDWLDVGHNMGGSTPPVPEPSTIMLIGIGLVGMYFAGRKI
;
A
#
# COMPACT_ATOMS: atom_id res chain seq x y z
N MET A 1 54.91 54.57 29.77
CA MET A 1 53.68 55.22 29.27
C MET A 1 53.69 55.14 27.74
N ASN A 2 52.99 54.16 27.14
CA ASN A 2 52.57 54.22 25.74
C ASN A 2 51.51 53.16 25.46
N LYS A 3 50.34 53.66 25.06
CA LYS A 3 49.16 52.94 24.57
C LYS A 3 49.47 52.27 23.23
N ARG A 4 48.86 51.12 22.94
CA ARG A 4 48.46 50.55 21.62
C ARG A 4 48.42 49.02 21.77
N LYS A 5 47.43 48.25 21.31
CA LYS A 5 46.19 48.46 20.56
C LYS A 5 45.33 47.22 20.82
N PHE A 6 44.05 47.45 21.05
CA PHE A 6 42.98 46.48 21.14
C PHE A 6 42.83 45.79 19.77
N LEU A 7 43.00 44.47 19.69
CA LEU A 7 42.64 43.68 18.51
C LEU A 7 41.40 42.87 18.86
N ILE A 8 40.23 43.42 18.53
CA ILE A 8 38.96 42.69 18.57
C ILE A 8 38.95 41.78 17.35
N LEU A 9 39.14 40.48 17.59
CA LEU A 9 38.97 39.44 16.59
C LEU A 9 37.46 39.19 16.45
N PHE A 10 36.83 39.76 15.42
CA PHE A 10 35.46 39.41 15.03
C PHE A 10 35.48 38.00 14.43
N PHE A 11 34.94 37.03 15.16
CA PHE A 11 34.69 35.68 14.66
C PHE A 11 33.33 35.69 13.93
N THR A 12 33.34 35.89 12.62
CA THR A 12 32.16 35.70 11.77
C THR A 12 31.95 34.21 11.58
N MET A 13 31.08 33.62 12.41
CA MET A 13 30.59 32.26 12.24
C MET A 13 29.51 32.27 11.15
N SER A 14 29.91 32.06 9.90
CA SER A 14 28.99 31.84 8.78
C SER A 14 28.31 30.47 8.96
N ILE A 15 27.11 30.48 9.52
CA ILE A 15 26.22 29.32 9.54
C ILE A 15 25.71 29.14 8.11
N PHE A 16 26.28 28.19 7.37
CA PHE A 16 25.68 27.66 6.16
C PHE A 16 24.45 26.85 6.56
N ILE A 17 23.27 27.45 6.46
CA ILE A 17 22.00 26.72 6.53
C ILE A 17 21.86 26.03 5.17
N PHE A 18 22.30 24.78 5.08
CA PHE A 18 21.89 23.90 4.01
C PHE A 18 20.41 23.58 4.23
N SER A 19 19.54 24.21 3.44
CA SER A 19 18.16 23.78 3.30
C SER A 19 18.17 22.45 2.56
N PHE A 20 18.25 21.33 3.29
CA PHE A 20 17.92 20.03 2.75
C PHE A 20 16.39 19.99 2.60
N SER A 21 15.91 19.98 1.36
CA SER A 21 14.56 19.51 1.08
C SER A 21 14.56 18.00 1.27
N PHE A 22 14.02 17.54 2.39
CA PHE A 22 13.64 16.14 2.52
C PHE A 22 12.47 15.92 1.55
N SER A 23 12.66 15.16 0.48
CA SER A 23 11.50 14.53 -0.16
C SER A 23 10.95 13.56 0.88
N ASN A 24 9.64 13.56 1.08
CA ASN A 24 9.01 12.52 1.90
C ASN A 24 9.33 11.20 1.20
N ALA A 25 10.11 10.36 1.89
CA ALA A 25 10.37 8.98 1.50
C ALA A 25 9.04 8.25 1.31
N THR A 26 8.79 7.70 0.12
CA THR A 26 7.59 6.88 -0.17
C THR A 26 8.01 5.44 -0.40
N ILE A 27 7.14 4.48 -0.08
CA ILE A 27 7.44 3.06 -0.27
C ILE A 27 7.54 2.76 -1.78
N LEU A 28 6.66 3.34 -2.60
CA LEU A 28 6.68 3.21 -4.05
C LEU A 28 8.04 3.59 -4.65
N GLN A 29 8.62 4.71 -4.22
CA GLN A 29 9.90 5.17 -4.75
C GLN A 29 11.09 4.49 -4.06
N ASP A 30 11.12 4.42 -2.73
CA ASP A 30 12.32 4.00 -2.00
C ASP A 30 12.46 2.47 -1.92
N HIS A 31 11.34 1.75 -1.83
CA HIS A 31 11.34 0.30 -1.78
C HIS A 31 11.25 -0.30 -3.18
N PHE A 32 10.22 0.10 -3.95
CA PHE A 32 10.00 -0.47 -5.28
C PHE A 32 10.81 0.22 -6.38
N GLY A 33 11.41 1.38 -6.13
CA GLY A 33 12.21 2.09 -7.14
C GLY A 33 11.38 2.74 -8.25
N ILE A 34 10.08 2.92 -8.03
CA ILE A 34 9.14 3.44 -9.02
C ILE A 34 9.01 4.95 -8.85
N THR A 35 9.43 5.70 -9.87
CA THR A 35 9.19 7.15 -9.95
C THR A 35 8.16 7.39 -11.03
N LEU A 36 6.98 7.86 -10.63
CA LEU A 36 5.90 8.13 -11.58
C LEU A 36 6.24 9.35 -12.45
N SER A 37 5.97 9.22 -13.74
CA SER A 37 6.12 10.31 -14.71
C SER A 37 5.13 10.14 -15.84
N VAL A 38 4.56 11.24 -16.32
CA VAL A 38 3.63 11.26 -17.46
C VAL A 38 4.25 12.07 -18.58
N SER A 39 4.16 11.54 -19.81
CA SER A 39 4.63 12.21 -21.03
C SER A 39 3.50 12.24 -22.04
N GLY A 40 2.96 13.42 -22.32
CA GLY A 40 1.74 13.54 -23.12
C GLY A 40 0.51 13.22 -22.28
N GLN A 41 -0.20 12.14 -22.62
CA GLN A 41 -1.39 11.69 -21.90
C GLN A 41 -1.13 10.42 -21.07
N ASP A 42 -0.07 9.67 -21.32
CA ASP A 42 0.15 8.35 -20.72
C ASP A 42 1.40 8.33 -19.83
N PHE A 43 1.48 7.35 -18.93
CA PHE A 43 2.68 7.10 -18.12
C PHE A 43 3.91 6.82 -18.99
N ASP A 44 5.04 7.41 -18.61
CA ASP A 44 6.37 7.28 -19.24
C ASP A 44 7.42 6.83 -18.21
N ASN A 45 6.99 6.09 -17.19
CA ASN A 45 7.87 5.42 -16.24
C ASN A 45 8.01 3.94 -16.56
N SER A 46 9.05 3.30 -16.00
CA SER A 46 9.09 1.85 -15.92
C SER A 46 8.22 1.38 -14.76
N TRP A 47 7.37 0.39 -15.00
CA TRP A 47 6.60 -0.30 -13.97
C TRP A 47 7.37 -1.46 -13.32
N VAL A 48 8.60 -1.74 -13.77
CA VAL A 48 9.40 -2.84 -13.24
C VAL A 48 10.04 -2.41 -11.92
N PRO A 49 9.76 -3.09 -10.80
CA PRO A 49 10.36 -2.75 -9.52
C PRO A 49 11.87 -3.04 -9.52
N THR A 50 12.62 -2.23 -8.77
CA THR A 50 14.07 -2.37 -8.63
C THR A 50 14.48 -3.63 -7.86
N PRO A 51 13.85 -4.00 -6.73
CA PRO A 51 14.11 -5.29 -6.09
C PRO A 51 13.64 -6.44 -6.98
N ALA A 52 14.54 -7.36 -7.29
CA ALA A 52 14.20 -8.57 -8.04
C ALA A 52 13.33 -9.57 -7.25
N SER A 53 13.14 -9.35 -5.95
CA SER A 53 12.21 -10.10 -5.08
C SER A 53 10.78 -9.61 -5.20
N ALA A 54 10.58 -8.35 -5.61
CA ALA A 54 9.26 -7.76 -5.71
C ALA A 54 8.50 -8.34 -6.91
N ASP A 55 7.24 -8.68 -6.67
CA ASP A 55 6.27 -9.03 -7.70
C ASP A 55 5.36 -7.83 -7.95
N TYR A 56 4.89 -7.69 -9.19
CA TYR A 56 4.04 -6.59 -9.60
C TYR A 56 3.06 -7.02 -10.68
N SER A 57 1.94 -6.33 -10.73
CA SER A 57 0.95 -6.40 -11.80
C SER A 57 0.72 -4.98 -12.30
N VAL A 58 0.54 -4.83 -13.61
CA VAL A 58 0.20 -3.57 -14.27
C VAL A 58 -1.11 -3.80 -14.98
N ALA A 59 -2.05 -2.85 -14.90
CA ALA A 59 -3.25 -2.93 -15.71
C ALA A 59 -2.87 -3.03 -17.19
N ASN A 60 -3.37 -4.07 -17.84
CA ASN A 60 -3.22 -4.25 -19.27
C ASN A 60 -4.58 -4.11 -19.95
N TRP A 61 -4.84 -2.88 -20.39
CA TRP A 61 -5.99 -2.42 -21.16
C TRP A 61 -6.28 -3.24 -22.44
N ASP A 62 -5.32 -4.05 -22.94
CA ASP A 62 -5.46 -4.78 -24.21
C ASP A 62 -6.38 -6.01 -24.18
N THR A 63 -6.97 -6.38 -23.03
CA THR A 63 -7.80 -7.60 -22.91
C THR A 63 -9.33 -7.38 -22.96
N GLY A 64 -9.79 -6.20 -23.38
CA GLY A 64 -11.08 -6.06 -24.07
C GLY A 64 -12.34 -6.24 -23.22
N GLY A 65 -12.34 -5.72 -21.99
CA GLY A 65 -13.58 -5.45 -21.26
C GLY A 65 -14.20 -4.14 -21.75
N ILE A 66 -15.48 -4.14 -22.14
CA ILE A 66 -16.19 -2.89 -22.45
C ILE A 66 -16.38 -2.14 -21.12
N HIS A 67 -15.78 -0.96 -21.02
CA HIS A 67 -15.90 -0.10 -19.84
C HIS A 67 -17.27 0.57 -19.81
N PRO A 68 -17.91 0.63 -18.65
CA PRO A 68 -19.03 1.52 -18.45
C PRO A 68 -18.53 2.96 -18.32
N SER A 69 -18.52 3.69 -19.43
CA SER A 69 -18.37 5.15 -19.40
C SER A 69 -19.72 5.84 -19.59
N PRO A 70 -20.02 6.95 -18.88
CA PRO A 70 -21.18 7.77 -19.18
C PRO A 70 -21.24 8.17 -20.66
N PRO A 71 -22.43 8.45 -21.24
CA PRO A 71 -22.52 8.91 -22.61
C PRO A 71 -21.80 10.26 -22.74
N GLY A 72 -20.77 10.32 -23.60
CA GLY A 72 -19.96 11.51 -23.82
C GLY A 72 -18.70 11.62 -22.95
N TRP A 73 -18.41 10.60 -22.14
CA TRP A 73 -17.13 10.45 -21.45
C TRP A 73 -16.39 9.31 -22.14
N ASP A 74 -15.37 9.63 -22.92
CA ASP A 74 -14.31 8.67 -23.20
C ASP A 74 -13.49 8.59 -21.90
N ASN A 75 -13.23 7.37 -21.42
CA ASN A 75 -12.26 7.04 -20.35
C ASN A 75 -12.87 6.99 -18.94
N ALA A 76 -12.99 5.76 -18.41
CA ALA A 76 -13.30 5.47 -17.01
C ALA A 76 -12.10 5.74 -16.07
N GLU A 77 -11.12 6.53 -16.56
CA GLU A 77 -9.82 6.82 -15.97
C GLU A 77 -9.85 7.10 -14.48
N VAL A 78 -10.86 7.84 -14.00
CA VAL A 78 -11.05 8.14 -12.57
C VAL A 78 -11.10 6.93 -11.62
N PHE A 79 -11.24 5.72 -12.14
CA PHE A 79 -11.39 4.49 -11.37
C PHE A 79 -10.33 3.44 -11.72
N ASP A 80 -9.27 3.86 -12.41
CA ASP A 80 -8.29 2.94 -12.96
C ASP A 80 -7.23 2.54 -11.93
N VAL A 81 -6.81 1.28 -11.99
CA VAL A 81 -5.74 0.70 -11.18
C VAL A 81 -4.53 0.48 -12.06
N GLU A 82 -3.59 1.40 -12.06
CA GLU A 82 -2.44 1.35 -12.95
C GLU A 82 -1.50 0.19 -12.66
N ALA A 83 -1.16 0.01 -11.39
CA ALA A 83 -0.23 -1.02 -10.95
C ALA A 83 -0.39 -1.38 -9.48
N MET A 84 -0.03 -2.61 -9.15
CA MET A 84 0.07 -3.12 -7.79
C MET A 84 1.42 -3.80 -7.59
N TYR A 85 1.98 -3.63 -6.40
CA TYR A 85 3.29 -4.16 -6.02
C TYR A 85 3.22 -4.92 -4.70
N LEU A 86 3.98 -6.00 -4.61
CA LEU A 86 4.23 -6.74 -3.38
C LEU A 86 5.70 -7.11 -3.28
N ASP A 87 6.28 -6.96 -2.09
CA ASP A 87 7.58 -7.53 -1.74
C ASP A 87 7.55 -7.88 -0.24
N ASP A 88 8.54 -8.61 0.23
CA ASP A 88 8.60 -9.01 1.63
C ASP A 88 10.02 -9.02 2.21
N THR A 89 10.07 -8.89 3.53
CA THR A 89 11.28 -9.10 4.32
C THR A 89 11.06 -10.23 5.31
N ALA A 90 11.98 -10.38 6.27
CA ALA A 90 11.79 -11.38 7.31
C ALA A 90 10.53 -11.14 8.16
N THR A 91 10.16 -9.88 8.37
CA THR A 91 9.14 -9.46 9.34
C THR A 91 7.91 -8.86 8.69
N ASP A 92 8.05 -8.33 7.48
CA ASP A 92 7.05 -7.42 6.91
C ASP A 92 6.75 -7.76 5.45
N VAL A 93 5.58 -7.34 5.00
CA VAL A 93 5.15 -7.34 3.60
C VAL A 93 4.92 -5.89 3.18
N TYR A 94 5.53 -5.48 2.09
CA TYR A 94 5.40 -4.14 1.53
C TYR A 94 4.40 -4.18 0.40
N PHE A 95 3.56 -3.15 0.31
CA PHE A 95 2.67 -3.00 -0.82
C PHE A 95 2.61 -1.55 -1.29
N ALA A 96 2.32 -1.39 -2.58
CA ALA A 96 1.92 -0.12 -3.16
C ALA A 96 0.88 -0.39 -4.27
N ILE A 97 -0.07 0.52 -4.40
CA ILE A 97 -1.11 0.53 -5.43
C ILE A 97 -1.08 1.92 -6.06
N VAL A 98 -0.99 1.97 -7.37
CA VAL A 98 -1.09 3.20 -8.16
C VAL A 98 -2.45 3.22 -8.82
N THR A 99 -3.20 4.30 -8.66
CA THR A 99 -4.58 4.41 -9.11
C THR A 99 -4.95 5.84 -9.45
N SER A 100 -5.93 6.04 -10.31
CA SER A 100 -6.55 7.34 -10.58
C SER A 100 -7.75 7.62 -9.65
N MET A 101 -8.08 6.67 -8.77
CA MET A 101 -9.07 6.84 -7.72
C MET A 101 -8.53 7.70 -6.58
N ARG A 102 -9.32 8.68 -6.14
CA ARG A 102 -9.02 9.53 -4.99
C ARG A 102 -9.58 8.96 -3.69
N GLU A 103 -8.96 9.37 -2.58
CA GLU A 103 -9.31 8.92 -1.23
C GLU A 103 -10.76 9.23 -0.86
N ASP A 104 -11.25 10.43 -1.16
CA ASP A 104 -12.62 10.85 -0.87
C ASP A 104 -13.67 10.32 -1.86
N GLY A 105 -13.24 9.52 -2.85
CA GLY A 105 -14.08 8.95 -3.88
C GLY A 105 -14.72 9.99 -4.82
N PHE A 106 -15.63 9.55 -5.69
CA PHE A 106 -16.34 10.41 -6.63
C PHE A 106 -17.86 10.45 -6.41
N PRO A 107 -18.51 11.62 -6.55
CA PRO A 107 -19.96 11.73 -6.38
C PRO A 107 -20.71 11.03 -7.51
N GLY A 108 -21.68 10.19 -7.14
CA GLY A 108 -22.35 9.29 -8.07
C GLY A 108 -23.28 9.96 -9.08
N ASP A 109 -23.67 11.22 -8.84
CA ASP A 109 -24.54 11.99 -9.74
C ASP A 109 -23.90 12.24 -11.12
N MET A 110 -22.56 12.28 -11.19
CA MET A 110 -21.81 12.30 -12.44
C MET A 110 -22.09 11.07 -13.32
N TRP A 111 -22.54 9.96 -12.73
CA TRP A 111 -22.91 8.70 -13.39
C TRP A 111 -24.43 8.43 -13.35
N GLY A 112 -25.24 9.43 -13.00
CA GLY A 112 -26.70 9.29 -12.93
C GLY A 112 -27.20 8.55 -11.68
N TYR A 113 -26.35 8.33 -10.68
CA TYR A 113 -26.76 7.83 -9.36
C TYR A 113 -27.26 8.99 -8.49
N PRO A 114 -27.97 8.72 -7.38
CA PRO A 114 -28.27 9.77 -6.41
C PRO A 114 -27.00 10.47 -5.94
N SER A 115 -27.04 11.80 -5.76
CA SER A 115 -25.90 12.60 -5.27
C SER A 115 -25.40 12.20 -3.87
N THR A 116 -26.13 11.34 -3.18
CA THR A 116 -25.75 10.73 -1.90
C THR A 116 -24.86 9.49 -2.07
N ARG A 117 -24.70 8.95 -3.28
CA ARG A 117 -23.76 7.86 -3.58
C ARG A 117 -22.38 8.44 -3.77
N ILE A 118 -21.39 7.89 -3.08
CA ILE A 118 -19.97 8.13 -3.33
C ILE A 118 -19.36 6.82 -3.83
N PHE A 119 -18.67 6.88 -4.97
CA PHE A 119 -17.84 5.80 -5.47
C PHE A 119 -16.48 5.86 -4.78
N GLY A 120 -16.26 4.99 -3.81
CA GLY A 120 -15.04 4.97 -2.99
C GLY A 120 -13.94 4.04 -3.50
N PRO A 121 -12.73 4.14 -2.92
CA PRO A 121 -11.56 3.37 -3.33
C PRO A 121 -11.63 1.86 -3.09
N GLY A 122 -12.49 1.39 -2.20
CA GLY A 122 -12.52 -0.01 -1.77
C GLY A 122 -11.35 -0.35 -0.85
N ASP A 123 -11.52 -1.43 -0.09
CA ASP A 123 -10.54 -2.05 0.80
C ASP A 123 -9.71 -3.12 0.07
N ILE A 124 -8.57 -3.51 0.65
CA ILE A 124 -7.67 -4.50 0.05
C ILE A 124 -7.97 -5.89 0.58
N ARG A 125 -8.04 -6.89 -0.31
CA ARG A 125 -8.10 -8.32 0.05
C ARG A 125 -6.74 -8.95 0.07
N LEU A 126 -6.52 -9.81 1.07
CA LEU A 126 -5.35 -10.66 1.14
C LEU A 126 -5.76 -12.13 1.30
N LYS A 127 -5.17 -12.98 0.46
CA LYS A 127 -5.22 -14.43 0.58
C LYS A 127 -3.84 -14.95 0.95
N ILE A 128 -3.74 -15.70 2.05
CA ILE A 128 -2.48 -16.28 2.53
C ILE A 128 -2.47 -17.79 2.33
N GLY A 129 -1.44 -18.30 1.64
CA GLY A 129 -1.25 -19.70 1.30
C GLY A 129 -2.48 -20.35 0.64
N ASN A 130 -2.86 -21.50 1.18
CA ASN A 130 -4.06 -22.25 0.76
C ASN A 130 -5.33 -21.81 1.51
N GLY A 131 -5.29 -20.68 2.21
CA GLY A 131 -6.46 -20.09 2.87
C GLY A 131 -7.56 -19.70 1.88
N PRO A 132 -8.77 -19.40 2.37
CA PRO A 132 -9.82 -18.87 1.52
C PRO A 132 -9.38 -17.53 0.90
N LEU A 133 -9.92 -17.18 -0.27
CA LEU A 133 -9.67 -15.91 -1.00
C LEU A 133 -9.96 -14.62 -0.19
N ARG A 134 -10.43 -14.74 1.04
CA ARG A 134 -11.02 -13.67 1.87
C ARG A 134 -10.55 -13.78 3.32
N GLU A 135 -9.36 -14.33 3.53
CA GLU A 135 -8.84 -14.61 4.87
C GLU A 135 -8.52 -13.32 5.63
N TYR A 136 -7.98 -12.31 4.93
CA TYR A 136 -7.63 -11.03 5.52
C TYR A 136 -8.10 -9.85 4.66
N GLY A 137 -8.37 -8.71 5.30
CA GLY A 137 -8.67 -7.43 4.65
C GLY A 137 -7.93 -6.27 5.31
N ILE A 138 -7.63 -5.23 4.52
CA ILE A 138 -7.09 -3.95 5.00
C ILE A 138 -8.09 -2.86 4.68
N GLU A 139 -8.52 -2.13 5.70
CA GLU A 139 -9.53 -1.06 5.58
C GLU A 139 -8.89 0.23 5.07
N ILE A 140 -9.49 0.84 4.03
CA ILE A 140 -9.02 2.08 3.39
C ILE A 140 -10.05 3.21 3.56
N ILE A 141 -11.34 2.89 3.49
CA ILE A 141 -12.42 3.89 3.32
C ILE A 141 -12.84 4.56 4.64
N ASP A 142 -12.68 3.90 5.79
CA ASP A 142 -13.09 4.48 7.07
C ASP A 142 -11.91 5.23 7.73
N ASP A 143 -11.98 6.56 7.77
CA ASP A 143 -10.99 7.43 8.43
C ASP A 143 -10.67 6.97 9.88
N ALA A 144 -11.61 6.31 10.57
CA ALA A 144 -11.39 5.83 11.92
C ALA A 144 -10.55 4.54 12.00
N ASN A 145 -10.62 3.70 10.97
CA ASN A 145 -10.01 2.37 10.92
C ASN A 145 -9.02 2.22 9.76
N GLN A 146 -8.60 3.33 9.14
CA GLN A 146 -7.73 3.29 7.98
C GLN A 146 -6.40 2.59 8.32
N GLY A 147 -6.07 1.58 7.52
CA GLY A 147 -4.92 0.70 7.72
C GLY A 147 -5.15 -0.45 8.71
N GLU A 148 -6.34 -0.64 9.28
CA GLU A 148 -6.61 -1.78 10.15
C GLU A 148 -6.60 -3.10 9.38
N ILE A 149 -6.01 -4.15 9.97
CA ILE A 149 -5.90 -5.48 9.38
C ILE A 149 -6.90 -6.42 10.06
N TRP A 150 -7.84 -6.94 9.28
CA TRP A 150 -8.94 -7.77 9.75
C TRP A 150 -8.80 -9.20 9.26
N LYS A 151 -8.85 -10.16 10.19
CA LYS A 151 -8.91 -11.60 9.88
C LYS A 151 -10.35 -12.10 9.83
N ASP A 152 -10.59 -13.09 8.96
CA ASP A 152 -11.89 -13.69 8.71
C ASP A 152 -12.91 -12.61 8.31
N ALA A 153 -12.43 -11.64 7.53
CA ALA A 153 -13.21 -10.51 7.07
C ALA A 153 -14.42 -11.00 6.25
N THR A 154 -15.62 -10.57 6.63
CA THR A 154 -16.77 -10.64 5.75
C THR A 154 -16.67 -9.51 4.75
N TRP A 155 -17.06 -9.79 3.51
CA TRP A 155 -16.94 -8.83 2.42
C TRP A 155 -18.34 -8.41 2.01
N THR A 156 -18.66 -7.14 2.24
CA THR A 156 -19.85 -6.53 1.66
C THR A 156 -19.52 -6.05 0.27
N PHE A 157 -20.29 -6.49 -0.72
CA PHE A 157 -20.23 -5.97 -2.07
C PHE A 157 -21.37 -4.95 -2.17
N ASP A 158 -21.05 -3.68 -1.97
CA ASP A 158 -22.06 -2.62 -1.95
C ASP A 158 -22.38 -2.11 -3.35
N GLN A 159 -22.74 -3.03 -4.24
CA GLN A 159 -23.49 -2.71 -5.45
C GLN A 159 -24.84 -3.41 -5.36
N GLY A 160 -25.65 -2.98 -4.39
CA GLY A 160 -27.00 -3.48 -4.22
C GLY A 160 -27.83 -3.20 -5.48
N GLY A 161 -27.98 -4.16 -6.39
CA GLY A 161 -28.92 -4.14 -7.51
C GLY A 161 -28.86 -2.94 -8.46
N ALA A 162 -27.92 -2.01 -8.26
CA ALA A 162 -27.73 -0.84 -9.08
C ALA A 162 -26.87 -1.23 -10.28
N GLY A 163 -27.42 -2.18 -11.05
CA GLY A 163 -27.07 -2.32 -12.44
C GLY A 163 -27.06 -0.92 -13.03
N TYR A 164 -25.95 -0.59 -13.68
CA TYR A 164 -25.75 0.66 -14.38
C TYR A 164 -27.08 1.22 -14.89
N PRO A 165 -27.42 2.49 -14.60
CA PRO A 165 -28.69 3.09 -15.00
C PRO A 165 -28.98 3.07 -16.52
N MET A 166 -28.05 2.56 -17.34
CA MET A 166 -28.17 2.36 -18.78
C MET A 166 -28.26 0.90 -19.24
N GLY A 167 -28.71 -0.02 -18.38
CA GLY A 167 -29.08 -1.37 -18.84
C GLY A 167 -27.88 -2.24 -19.23
N TYR A 168 -26.75 -2.09 -18.54
CA TYR A 168 -25.69 -3.09 -18.61
C TYR A 168 -26.25 -4.38 -18.01
N PRO A 169 -26.44 -5.45 -18.80
CA PRO A 169 -26.97 -6.67 -18.27
C PRO A 169 -25.98 -7.22 -17.24
N ASP A 170 -26.53 -7.74 -16.17
CA ASP A 170 -25.91 -8.63 -15.20
C ASP A 170 -25.34 -9.84 -15.95
N SER A 171 -24.21 -9.65 -16.64
CA SER A 171 -23.71 -10.58 -17.66
C SER A 171 -22.90 -11.72 -17.03
N GLY A 172 -23.41 -12.28 -15.93
CA GLY A 172 -22.84 -13.45 -15.27
C GLY A 172 -21.42 -13.27 -14.72
N HIS A 173 -20.87 -12.06 -14.77
CA HIS A 173 -19.64 -11.73 -14.07
C HIS A 173 -20.00 -11.49 -12.60
N TYR A 174 -19.45 -12.30 -11.71
CA TYR A 174 -19.48 -12.02 -10.27
C TYR A 174 -18.85 -10.64 -10.07
N MET A 175 -19.68 -9.61 -9.93
CA MET A 175 -19.25 -8.21 -9.79
C MET A 175 -18.44 -8.13 -8.49
N LYS A 176 -17.12 -7.95 -8.60
CA LYS A 176 -16.18 -7.93 -7.47
C LYS A 176 -16.08 -6.53 -6.84
N THR A 177 -17.16 -5.78 -6.86
CA THR A 177 -17.17 -4.32 -6.69
C THR A 177 -17.25 -3.90 -5.25
N ASN A 178 -16.49 -2.86 -4.94
CA ASN A 178 -16.42 -2.24 -3.62
C ASN A 178 -16.15 -3.28 -2.54
N MET A 179 -14.89 -3.74 -2.52
CA MET A 179 -14.46 -4.64 -1.48
C MET A 179 -14.54 -3.87 -0.17
N HIS A 180 -15.50 -4.20 0.68
CA HIS A 180 -15.60 -3.59 2.02
C HIS A 180 -15.43 -4.65 3.08
N VAL A 181 -14.60 -4.37 4.07
CA VAL A 181 -14.53 -5.16 5.29
C VAL A 181 -15.80 -4.89 6.10
N GLY A 182 -16.71 -5.86 6.13
CA GLY A 182 -17.96 -5.74 6.88
C GLY A 182 -17.78 -6.06 8.37
N THR A 183 -17.21 -7.22 8.68
CA THR A 183 -16.93 -7.68 10.04
C THR A 183 -15.68 -8.53 10.03
N GLY A 184 -14.92 -8.56 11.12
CA GLY A 184 -13.83 -9.51 11.29
C GLY A 184 -13.26 -9.45 12.69
N THR A 185 -12.08 -10.03 12.87
CA THR A 185 -11.27 -9.81 14.08
C THR A 185 -10.06 -8.96 13.71
N LYS A 186 -9.92 -7.79 14.32
CA LYS A 186 -8.71 -6.97 14.16
C LYS A 186 -7.50 -7.75 14.65
N THR A 187 -6.47 -7.84 13.81
CA THR A 187 -5.23 -8.59 14.06
C THR A 187 -3.98 -7.74 14.07
N GLY A 188 -4.07 -6.51 13.58
CA GLY A 188 -2.99 -5.53 13.61
C GLY A 188 -3.35 -4.29 12.81
N ASP A 189 -2.34 -3.48 12.55
CA ASP A 189 -2.43 -2.26 11.76
C ASP A 189 -1.30 -2.28 10.71
N VAL A 190 -1.58 -1.73 9.54
CA VAL A 190 -0.56 -1.44 8.53
C VAL A 190 0.31 -0.30 9.05
N SER A 191 1.60 -0.56 9.18
CA SER A 191 2.58 0.46 9.53
C SER A 191 2.93 1.31 8.31
N ASN A 192 3.14 2.60 8.53
CA ASN A 192 3.39 3.58 7.47
C ASN A 192 2.34 3.54 6.35
N PHE A 193 1.08 3.31 6.70
CA PHE A 193 -0.01 3.44 5.75
C PHE A 193 -0.08 4.88 5.23
N ALA A 194 -0.17 5.04 3.91
CA ALA A 194 -0.37 6.34 3.28
C ALA A 194 -1.28 6.20 2.06
N TYR A 195 -2.17 7.19 1.91
CA TYR A 195 -2.94 7.41 0.69
C TYR A 195 -2.75 8.88 0.29
N TYR A 196 -2.17 9.14 -0.87
CA TYR A 196 -1.81 10.50 -1.26
C TYR A 196 -1.85 10.73 -2.78
N ASP A 197 -2.03 11.99 -3.16
CA ASP A 197 -1.88 12.48 -4.54
C ASP A 197 -0.39 12.49 -4.93
N ALA A 198 -0.03 11.73 -5.97
CA ALA A 198 1.34 11.60 -6.45
C ALA A 198 1.86 12.84 -7.18
N GLY A 199 1.01 13.83 -7.44
CA GLY A 199 1.37 15.07 -8.13
C GLY A 199 1.59 14.91 -9.63
N VAL A 200 1.13 13.79 -10.21
CA VAL A 200 1.14 13.53 -11.65
C VAL A 200 -0.29 13.40 -12.16
N VAL A 201 -0.50 13.75 -13.43
CA VAL A 201 -1.81 13.76 -14.08
C VAL A 201 -1.72 12.94 -15.35
N GLU A 202 -2.40 11.81 -15.39
CA GLU A 202 -2.52 10.90 -16.53
C GLU A 202 -3.92 11.07 -17.14
N ARG A 203 -3.98 11.22 -18.47
CA ARG A 203 -5.23 11.45 -19.24
C ARG A 203 -6.17 12.54 -18.71
N GLY A 204 -5.64 13.51 -17.97
CA GLY A 204 -6.40 14.61 -17.38
C GLY A 204 -6.92 14.35 -15.95
N TYR A 205 -6.56 13.22 -15.34
CA TYR A 205 -6.94 12.83 -13.98
C TYR A 205 -5.70 12.70 -13.09
N ALA A 206 -5.84 13.10 -11.82
CA ALA A 206 -4.75 13.01 -10.86
C ALA A 206 -4.50 11.55 -10.50
N THR A 207 -3.22 11.18 -10.37
CA THR A 207 -2.81 9.85 -9.92
C THR A 207 -2.54 9.87 -8.43
N TYR A 208 -3.02 8.83 -7.74
CA TYR A 208 -2.86 8.61 -6.32
C TYR A 208 -2.09 7.31 -6.06
N VAL A 209 -1.53 7.23 -4.85
CA VAL A 209 -0.81 6.05 -4.36
C VAL A 209 -1.38 5.64 -3.01
N ILE A 210 -1.67 4.35 -2.88
CA ILE A 210 -1.99 3.68 -1.61
C ILE A 210 -0.83 2.76 -1.29
N GLU A 211 -0.17 2.95 -0.16
CA GLU A 211 1.00 2.15 0.20
C GLU A 211 1.08 1.88 1.70
N GLY A 212 1.82 0.84 2.06
CA GLY A 212 2.02 0.50 3.46
C GLY A 212 2.85 -0.75 3.69
N ILE A 213 3.06 -1.03 4.98
CA ILE A 213 3.88 -2.15 5.46
C ILE A 213 3.02 -2.99 6.40
N ILE A 214 2.69 -4.20 5.98
CA ILE A 214 1.91 -5.19 6.73
C ILE A 214 2.86 -6.01 7.60
N PRO A 215 2.78 -5.94 8.94
CA PRO A 215 3.55 -6.83 9.79
C PRO A 215 3.11 -8.28 9.56
N LYS A 216 4.02 -9.20 9.26
CA LYS A 216 3.70 -10.63 9.07
C LYS A 216 2.98 -11.23 10.27
N ALA A 217 3.27 -10.72 11.47
CA ALA A 217 2.59 -11.13 12.70
C ALA A 217 1.07 -10.86 12.68
N ALA A 218 0.61 -9.80 12.01
CA ALA A 218 -0.80 -9.50 11.87
C ALA A 218 -1.51 -10.51 10.95
N ILE A 219 -0.81 -11.01 9.93
CA ILE A 219 -1.33 -11.98 8.95
C ILE A 219 -0.93 -13.44 9.25
N GLY A 220 -0.66 -13.77 10.51
CA GLY A 220 -0.45 -15.16 10.95
C GLY A 220 0.98 -15.70 10.80
N ASN A 221 1.97 -14.82 10.59
CA ASN A 221 3.39 -15.13 10.37
C ASN A 221 3.62 -16.13 9.23
N PRO A 222 3.22 -15.80 7.98
CA PRO A 222 3.46 -16.66 6.84
C PRO A 222 4.96 -16.96 6.67
N GLY A 223 5.28 -18.25 6.61
CA GLY A 223 6.65 -18.72 6.44
C GLY A 223 7.14 -18.62 5.00
N LYS A 224 8.40 -18.98 4.79
CA LYS A 224 9.03 -19.07 3.46
C LYS A 224 8.16 -19.84 2.46
N ASN A 225 8.07 -19.33 1.24
CA ASN A 225 7.30 -19.90 0.12
C ASN A 225 5.78 -19.97 0.38
N THR A 226 5.27 -19.30 1.40
CA THR A 226 3.82 -19.08 1.52
C THR A 226 3.42 -18.08 0.45
N SER A 227 2.44 -18.42 -0.40
CA SER A 227 1.91 -17.47 -1.36
C SER A 227 1.07 -16.40 -0.66
N ILE A 228 1.18 -15.16 -1.05
CA ILE A 228 0.22 -14.10 -0.76
C ILE A 228 -0.36 -13.62 -2.08
N ILE A 229 -1.67 -13.39 -2.11
CA ILE A 229 -2.32 -12.71 -3.23
C ILE A 229 -3.03 -11.50 -2.66
N MET A 230 -2.71 -10.33 -3.20
CA MET A 230 -3.39 -9.08 -2.92
C MET A 230 -4.35 -8.78 -4.06
N GLU A 231 -5.62 -8.55 -3.77
CA GLU A 231 -6.61 -8.07 -4.74
C GLU A 231 -7.13 -6.70 -4.29
N TRP A 232 -7.32 -5.78 -5.23
CA TRP A 232 -7.96 -4.50 -4.97
C TRP A 232 -8.83 -4.08 -6.16
N SER A 233 -9.93 -3.40 -5.88
CA SER A 233 -10.83 -2.86 -6.91
C SER A 233 -11.66 -1.72 -6.32
N PRO A 234 -11.72 -0.58 -7.01
CA PRO A 234 -12.59 0.52 -6.61
C PRO A 234 -14.08 0.19 -6.82
N ASP A 235 -14.94 1.03 -6.24
CA ASP A 235 -16.39 0.87 -6.27
C ASP A 235 -17.01 0.90 -7.68
N CYS A 236 -16.31 1.34 -8.73
CA CYS A 236 -16.91 1.50 -10.07
C CYS A 236 -16.89 0.24 -10.96
N ASN A 237 -16.29 -0.88 -10.54
CA ASN A 237 -16.24 -2.13 -11.33
C ASN A 237 -15.54 -2.06 -12.69
N ASN A 238 -14.91 -0.94 -13.04
CA ASN A 238 -14.26 -0.81 -14.33
C ASN A 238 -12.90 -1.52 -14.33
N ASP A 239 -12.27 -1.63 -13.15
CA ASP A 239 -10.94 -2.19 -13.01
C ASP A 239 -10.78 -3.04 -11.73
N TRP A 240 -10.04 -4.13 -11.87
CA TRP A 240 -9.72 -5.09 -10.82
C TRP A 240 -8.34 -5.67 -11.13
N LEU A 241 -7.43 -5.50 -10.18
CA LEU A 241 -6.09 -6.01 -10.31
C LEU A 241 -5.75 -6.92 -9.11
N ASP A 242 -4.98 -7.95 -9.39
CA ASP A 242 -4.39 -8.81 -8.39
C ASP A 242 -2.89 -8.99 -8.63
N VAL A 243 -2.14 -9.13 -7.55
CA VAL A 243 -0.71 -9.44 -7.58
C VAL A 243 -0.44 -10.57 -6.60
N GLY A 244 0.24 -11.60 -7.11
CA GLY A 244 0.67 -12.76 -6.33
C GLY A 244 2.16 -12.65 -6.02
N HIS A 245 2.53 -12.94 -4.78
CA HIS A 245 3.91 -12.94 -4.32
C HIS A 245 4.21 -14.19 -3.49
N ASN A 246 5.42 -14.73 -3.58
CA ASN A 246 5.85 -15.86 -2.77
C ASN A 246 6.86 -15.41 -1.71
N MET A 247 6.47 -15.50 -0.44
CA MET A 247 7.26 -14.96 0.67
C MET A 247 8.71 -15.44 0.67
N GLY A 248 9.61 -14.46 0.64
CA GLY A 248 11.03 -14.54 0.87
C GLY A 248 11.38 -15.26 2.17
N GLY A 249 12.37 -16.12 2.04
CA GLY A 249 12.76 -17.07 3.07
C GLY A 249 13.69 -16.53 4.11
N SER A 250 13.17 -15.72 5.03
CA SER A 250 13.77 -15.59 6.35
C SER A 250 12.65 -15.47 7.36
N THR A 251 12.31 -16.55 8.04
CA THR A 251 11.60 -16.41 9.32
C THR A 251 12.42 -15.43 10.17
N PRO A 252 11.81 -14.45 10.86
CA PRO A 252 12.54 -13.66 11.84
C PRO A 252 13.23 -14.66 12.75
N PRO A 253 14.54 -14.55 13.04
CA PRO A 253 15.23 -15.50 13.88
C PRO A 253 14.54 -15.49 15.23
N VAL A 254 13.66 -16.46 15.47
CA VAL A 254 13.09 -16.72 16.80
C VAL A 254 14.30 -17.05 17.65
N PRO A 255 14.63 -16.27 18.70
CA PRO A 255 15.73 -16.61 19.58
C PRO A 255 15.44 -17.99 20.14
N GLU A 256 16.22 -18.99 19.70
CA GLU A 256 16.04 -20.33 20.23
C GLU A 256 16.18 -20.28 21.76
N PRO A 257 15.41 -21.07 22.53
CA PRO A 257 15.55 -21.13 23.98
C PRO A 257 17.00 -21.38 24.42
N SER A 258 17.79 -22.03 23.57
CA SER A 258 19.22 -22.25 23.72
C SER A 258 20.04 -20.96 23.79
N THR A 259 19.68 -19.90 23.06
CA THR A 259 20.39 -18.61 23.06
C THR A 259 20.12 -17.82 24.34
N ILE A 260 18.87 -17.81 24.81
CA ILE A 260 18.51 -17.24 26.12
C ILE A 260 19.21 -18.02 27.24
N MET A 261 19.26 -19.34 27.13
CA MET A 261 19.96 -20.21 28.08
C MET A 261 21.48 -19.97 28.04
N LEU A 262 22.10 -19.78 26.86
CA LEU A 262 23.53 -19.50 26.74
C LEU A 262 23.90 -18.14 27.33
N ILE A 263 23.08 -17.11 27.10
CA ILE A 263 23.24 -15.80 27.73
C ILE A 263 23.10 -15.93 29.25
N GLY A 264 22.10 -16.68 29.72
CA GLY A 264 21.92 -16.96 31.14
C GLY A 264 23.13 -17.66 31.78
N ILE A 265 23.63 -18.73 31.16
CA ILE A 265 24.80 -19.48 31.64
C ILE A 265 26.07 -18.60 31.57
N GLY A 266 26.22 -17.80 30.52
CA GLY A 266 27.35 -16.88 30.36
C GLY A 266 27.40 -15.82 31.45
N LEU A 267 26.25 -15.21 31.80
CA LEU A 267 26.14 -14.23 32.88
C LEU A 267 26.43 -14.86 34.26
N VAL A 268 25.91 -16.06 34.52
CA VAL A 268 26.19 -16.81 35.75
C VAL A 268 27.68 -17.18 35.83
N GLY A 269 28.27 -17.65 34.74
CA GLY A 269 29.69 -17.96 34.65
C GLY A 269 30.58 -16.74 34.93
N MET A 270 30.25 -15.57 34.38
CA MET A 270 30.97 -14.32 34.66
C MET A 270 30.83 -13.87 36.12
N TYR A 271 29.66 -14.02 36.73
CA TYR A 271 29.47 -13.71 38.16
C TYR A 271 30.36 -14.58 39.06
N PHE A 272 30.49 -15.88 38.76
CA PHE A 272 31.35 -16.77 39.53
C PHE A 272 32.85 -16.61 39.19
N ALA A 273 33.20 -16.27 37.95
CA ALA A 273 34.58 -15.98 37.56
C ALA A 273 35.09 -14.63 38.13
N GLY A 274 34.20 -13.65 38.31
CA GLY A 274 34.49 -12.37 38.95
C GLY A 274 34.63 -12.47 40.48
N ARG A 275 34.12 -13.53 41.09
CA ARG A 275 34.44 -13.91 42.48
C ARG A 275 35.80 -14.60 42.53
N LYS A 276 36.87 -13.87 42.22
CA LYS A 276 38.19 -14.24 42.74
C LYS A 276 38.31 -13.74 44.19
N ILE A 277 38.69 -14.69 45.05
CA ILE A 277 39.30 -14.56 46.37
C ILE A 277 40.47 -13.58 46.31
#